data_AF-A0A7X7R1J2-F1
#
_entry.id   AF-A0A7X7R1J2-F1
#
_cell.length_a   1.000
_cell.length_b   1.000
_cell.length_c   1.000
_cell.angle_alpha   90.00
_cell.angle_beta   90.00
_cell.angle_gamma   90.00
#
_symmetry.space_group_name_H-M   'P 1'
#
loop_
_entity.id
_entity.type
_entity.pdbx_description
1 polymer ?
#
loop_
_entity_poly.entity_id
_entity_poly.type
_entity_poly.pdbx_seq_one_letter_code
_entity_poly.pdbx_strand_id
1 'polypeptide(L)'
;MGRKDNEFIDALKQVLKGDKDAMFIPAKVIDVDKKYAVCEIEVMGLKYSDVSLRSIVSDNTGVILYPELKSEVIVARMPGSNRFFVVKVERVESVKVIIGTTVITADETGFSLLSDKTSVKGTSSALEIKTANENLKSILADMLDAISQITVTTGVGPSGTPVNVMDFTSIKTRLNNLLS
;
A
#
# COMPACT_ATOMS: atom_id res chain seq x y z
N MET A 1 37.29 47.88 14.37
CA MET A 1 36.49 46.72 14.84
C MET A 1 37.33 45.95 15.83
N GLY A 2 36.88 45.89 17.08
CA GLY A 2 37.64 45.30 18.19
C GLY A 2 37.60 43.78 18.11
N ARG A 3 38.62 43.13 18.67
CA ARG A 3 38.73 41.66 18.76
C ARG A 3 37.47 40.99 19.34
N LYS A 4 36.78 41.68 20.26
CA LYS A 4 35.50 41.26 20.86
C LYS A 4 34.31 41.30 19.88
N ASP A 5 34.32 42.22 18.92
CA ASP A 5 33.27 42.32 17.89
C ASP A 5 33.39 41.13 16.92
N ASN A 6 34.62 40.73 16.59
CA ASN A 6 34.87 39.56 15.75
C ASN A 6 34.51 38.25 16.46
N GLU A 7 34.78 38.13 17.77
CA GLU A 7 34.36 36.97 18.58
C GLU A 7 32.83 36.88 18.68
N PHE A 8 32.14 38.02 18.84
CA PHE A 8 30.67 38.07 18.84
C PHE A 8 30.07 37.73 17.48
N ILE A 9 30.65 38.26 16.40
CA ILE A 9 30.23 37.95 15.02
C ILE A 9 30.48 36.47 14.69
N ASP A 10 31.58 35.87 15.16
CA ASP A 10 31.86 34.45 14.93
C ASP A 10 30.96 33.54 15.78
N ALA A 11 30.65 33.91 17.02
CA ALA A 11 29.62 33.23 17.82
C ALA A 11 28.24 33.33 17.16
N LEU A 12 27.89 34.51 16.61
CA LEU A 12 26.65 34.71 15.86
C LEU A 12 26.62 33.88 14.58
N LYS A 13 27.73 33.78 13.83
CA LYS A 13 27.85 32.87 12.68
C LYS A 13 27.72 31.40 13.08
N GLN A 14 28.18 31.02 14.27
CA GLN A 14 28.10 29.64 14.76
C GLN A 14 26.66 29.27 15.17
N VAL A 15 25.91 30.24 15.69
CA VAL A 15 24.46 30.13 15.96
C VAL A 15 23.64 30.20 14.67
N LEU A 16 24.04 31.04 13.70
CA LEU A 16 23.41 31.17 12.37
C LEU A 16 23.74 30.01 11.42
N LYS A 17 24.83 29.26 11.67
CA LYS A 17 25.06 27.90 11.14
C LYS A 17 24.11 26.86 11.76
N GLY A 18 23.18 27.29 12.60
CA GLY A 18 22.01 26.55 13.06
C GLY A 18 21.03 26.26 11.94
N ASP A 19 21.47 25.46 10.99
CA ASP A 19 20.72 24.35 10.40
C ASP A 19 21.79 23.55 9.66
N LYS A 20 22.30 22.49 10.30
CA LYS A 20 23.20 21.57 9.63
C LYS A 20 22.42 21.01 8.44
N ASP A 21 22.98 21.14 7.25
CA ASP A 21 22.50 20.51 6.02
C ASP A 21 21.90 19.14 6.32
N ALA A 22 20.80 18.79 5.65
CA ALA A 22 20.18 17.47 5.78
C ALA A 22 21.26 16.39 5.59
N MET A 23 21.68 15.78 6.69
CA MET A 23 22.76 14.79 6.69
C MET A 23 22.17 13.45 6.27
N PHE A 24 22.57 12.99 5.08
CA PHE A 24 22.21 11.67 4.56
C PHE A 24 23.20 10.63 5.09
N ILE A 25 22.67 9.60 5.74
CA ILE A 25 23.46 8.56 6.39
C ILE A 25 23.03 7.19 5.84
N PRO A 26 23.95 6.37 5.31
CA PRO A 26 23.63 4.99 5.01
C PRO A 26 23.44 4.21 6.31
N ALA A 27 22.40 3.39 6.36
CA ALA A 27 22.05 2.60 7.53
C ALA A 27 21.54 1.22 7.12
N LYS A 28 21.75 0.23 7.98
CA LYS A 28 21.27 -1.14 7.77
C LYS A 28 19.96 -1.35 8.51
N VAL A 29 18.97 -1.94 7.84
CA VAL A 29 17.67 -2.25 8.46
C VAL A 29 17.79 -3.50 9.33
N ILE A 30 17.39 -3.37 10.60
CA ILE A 30 17.41 -4.47 11.57
C ILE A 30 16.02 -5.00 11.91
N ASP A 31 14.99 -4.14 11.85
CA ASP A 31 13.59 -4.53 12.06
C ASP A 31 12.63 -3.56 11.36
N VAL A 32 11.39 -4.01 11.07
CA VAL A 32 10.36 -3.22 10.38
C VAL A 32 8.97 -3.45 10.99
N ASP A 33 8.37 -2.40 11.55
CA ASP A 33 6.98 -2.40 12.00
C ASP A 33 6.07 -1.83 10.90
N LYS A 34 5.35 -2.73 10.22
CA LYS A 34 4.42 -2.35 9.14
C LYS A 34 3.15 -1.63 9.63
N LYS A 35 2.75 -1.84 10.89
CA LYS A 35 1.55 -1.24 11.49
C LYS A 35 1.74 0.26 11.71
N TYR A 36 2.86 0.65 12.30
CA TYR A 36 3.19 2.06 12.52
C TYR A 36 4.00 2.67 11.38
N ALA A 37 4.45 1.84 10.42
CA ALA A 37 5.31 2.24 9.32
C ALA A 37 6.59 2.92 9.82
N VAL A 38 7.25 2.23 10.75
CA VAL A 38 8.56 2.60 11.27
C VAL A 38 9.52 1.43 11.10
N CYS A 39 10.81 1.71 11.08
CA CYS A 39 11.84 0.69 11.12
C CYS A 39 12.87 0.99 12.20
N GLU A 40 13.62 -0.04 12.56
CA GLU A 40 14.84 0.09 13.32
C GLU A 40 16.03 -0.03 12.38
N ILE A 41 17.03 0.83 12.57
CA ILE A 41 18.25 0.86 11.77
C ILE A 41 19.50 0.77 12.63
N GLU A 42 20.58 0.30 12.04
CA GLU A 42 21.92 0.34 12.62
C GLU A 42 22.83 1.24 11.77
N VAL A 43 23.50 2.18 12.44
CA VAL A 43 24.51 3.08 11.86
C VAL A 43 25.77 2.97 12.69
N MET A 44 26.86 2.47 12.09
CA MET A 44 28.17 2.36 12.75
C MET A 44 28.09 1.66 14.13
N GLY A 45 27.26 0.62 14.27
CA GLY A 45 27.06 -0.13 15.51
C GLY A 45 26.10 0.50 16.53
N LEU A 46 25.55 1.69 16.25
CA LEU A 46 24.49 2.31 17.05
C LEU A 46 23.12 1.99 16.45
N LYS A 47 22.18 1.59 17.31
CA LYS A 47 20.80 1.31 16.92
C LYS A 47 19.91 2.53 17.12
N TYR A 48 19.06 2.79 16.14
CA TYR A 48 18.05 3.84 16.18
C TYR A 48 16.69 3.21 15.92
N SER A 49 15.77 3.37 16.89
CA SER A 49 14.37 2.96 16.77
C SER A 49 13.51 4.09 16.20
N ASP A 50 12.26 3.77 15.88
CA ASP A 50 11.22 4.73 15.49
C ASP A 50 11.57 5.59 14.26
N VAL A 51 12.36 5.02 13.34
CA VAL A 51 12.72 5.67 12.08
C VAL A 51 11.52 5.63 11.15
N SER A 52 11.04 6.81 10.73
CA SER A 52 9.82 6.91 9.93
C SER A 52 10.03 6.41 8.51
N LEU A 53 9.15 5.52 8.04
CA LEU A 53 9.03 5.16 6.62
C LEU A 53 8.06 6.09 5.87
N ARG A 54 7.46 7.05 6.57
CA ARG A 54 6.52 8.04 6.01
C ARG A 54 7.19 9.39 5.86
N SER A 55 6.73 10.14 4.86
CA SER A 55 7.14 11.52 4.61
C SER A 55 6.65 12.50 5.67
N ILE A 56 5.48 12.25 6.29
CA ILE A 56 4.84 13.13 7.28
C ILE A 56 4.16 12.27 8.34
N VAL A 57 4.23 12.69 9.61
CA VAL A 57 3.79 11.90 10.77
C VAL A 57 2.27 12.01 11.03
N SER A 58 1.60 13.05 10.53
CA SER A 58 0.22 13.38 10.96
C SER A 58 -0.90 12.69 10.19
N ASP A 59 -0.68 12.31 8.93
CA ASP A 59 -1.75 11.85 8.05
C ASP A 59 -1.38 10.45 7.58
N ASN A 60 -2.24 9.46 7.84
CA ASN A 60 -2.01 8.04 7.52
C ASN A 60 -2.09 7.77 6.00
N THR A 61 -1.63 8.70 5.18
CA THR A 61 -1.72 8.76 3.73
C THR A 61 -0.31 8.80 3.12
N GLY A 62 -0.24 8.52 1.82
CA GLY A 62 1.00 8.57 1.05
C GLY A 62 1.52 7.19 0.66
N VAL A 63 2.77 7.18 0.17
CA VAL A 63 3.48 5.99 -0.29
C VAL A 63 4.46 5.55 0.79
N ILE A 64 4.42 4.27 1.13
CA ILE A 64 5.26 3.64 2.12
C ILE A 64 6.00 2.49 1.43
N LEU A 65 7.33 2.57 1.48
CA LEU A 65 8.22 1.50 1.02
C LEU A 65 8.73 0.78 2.27
N TYR A 66 8.37 -0.48 2.43
CA TYR A 66 8.88 -1.31 3.52
C TYR A 66 10.17 -1.99 3.05
N PRO A 67 11.32 -1.67 3.67
CA PRO A 67 12.59 -2.25 3.27
C PRO A 67 12.68 -3.72 3.70
N GLU A 68 13.46 -4.52 2.96
CA GLU A 68 13.82 -5.87 3.40
C GLU A 68 14.73 -5.83 4.63
N LEU A 69 14.59 -6.82 5.52
CA LEU A 69 15.54 -7.01 6.62
C LEU A 69 16.97 -7.16 6.10
N LYS A 70 17.92 -6.53 6.78
CA LYS A 70 19.35 -6.50 6.44
C LYS A 70 19.71 -5.74 5.15
N SER A 71 18.75 -5.11 4.47
CA SER A 71 19.03 -4.20 3.35
C SER A 71 19.59 -2.86 3.81
N GLU A 72 20.18 -2.10 2.89
CA GLU A 72 20.62 -0.74 3.15
C GLU A 72 19.54 0.31 2.82
N VAL A 73 19.49 1.36 3.63
CA VAL A 73 18.64 2.53 3.43
C VAL A 73 19.46 3.79 3.60
N ILE A 74 19.07 4.87 2.91
CA ILE A 74 19.58 6.21 3.20
C ILE A 74 18.57 6.89 4.11
N VAL A 75 19.02 7.35 5.26
CA VAL A 75 18.20 8.11 6.21
C VAL A 75 18.67 9.55 6.31
N ALA A 76 17.75 10.44 6.64
CA ALA A 76 18.05 11.81 7.01
C ALA A 76 17.49 12.12 8.40
N ARG A 77 18.19 12.96 9.15
CA ARG A 77 17.73 13.46 10.44
C ARG A 77 16.76 14.61 10.22
N MET A 78 15.62 14.60 10.90
CA MET A 78 14.68 15.72 10.90
C MET A 78 15.32 16.93 11.61
N PRO A 79 15.34 18.13 11.00
CA PRO A 79 15.83 19.35 11.65
C PRO A 79 15.15 19.59 13.01
N GLY A 80 15.93 20.00 14.01
CA GLY A 80 15.40 20.27 15.36
C GLY A 80 14.98 19.04 16.18
N SER A 81 15.16 17.80 15.69
CA SER A 81 14.84 16.60 16.47
C SER A 81 15.88 15.47 16.32
N ASN A 82 15.81 14.45 17.18
CA ASN A 82 16.62 13.23 17.05
C ASN A 82 15.94 12.13 16.21
N ARG A 83 14.90 12.48 15.46
CA ARG A 83 14.15 11.52 14.65
C ARG A 83 14.77 11.40 13.26
N PHE A 84 14.82 10.17 12.77
CA PHE A 84 15.24 9.88 11.40
C PHE A 84 14.03 9.52 10.55
N PHE A 85 14.14 9.76 9.25
CA PHE A 85 13.23 9.24 8.24
C PHE A 85 14.02 8.66 7.08
N VAL A 86 13.44 7.64 6.45
CA VAL A 86 14.04 7.00 5.27
C VAL A 86 13.82 7.88 4.04
N VAL A 87 14.91 8.12 3.30
CA VAL A 87 14.94 8.89 2.06
C VAL A 87 14.94 7.97 0.84
N LYS A 88 15.73 6.89 0.91
CA LYS A 88 15.80 5.85 -0.14
C LYS A 88 15.96 4.48 0.48
N VAL A 89 15.40 3.49 -0.22
CA VAL A 89 15.45 2.07 0.13
C VAL A 89 16.18 1.32 -0.99
N GLU A 90 17.16 0.47 -0.64
CA GLU A 90 17.85 -0.40 -1.61
C GLU A 90 16.92 -1.51 -2.11
N ARG A 91 16.36 -2.30 -1.19
CA ARG A 91 15.48 -3.43 -1.50
C ARG A 91 14.16 -3.30 -0.75
N VAL A 92 13.08 -3.45 -1.49
CA VAL A 92 11.72 -3.24 -0.99
C VAL A 92 11.07 -4.61 -0.84
N GLU A 93 10.69 -4.95 0.39
CA GLU A 93 9.94 -6.17 0.69
C GLU A 93 8.48 -6.02 0.25
N SER A 94 7.90 -4.84 0.53
CA SER A 94 6.51 -4.56 0.20
C SER A 94 6.27 -3.05 0.05
N VAL A 95 5.26 -2.70 -0.73
CA VAL A 95 4.80 -1.32 -0.92
C VAL A 95 3.37 -1.18 -0.43
N LYS A 96 3.07 -0.02 0.17
CA LYS A 96 1.71 0.37 0.52
C LYS A 96 1.45 1.81 0.12
N VAL A 97 0.36 2.05 -0.58
CA VAL A 97 -0.11 3.38 -0.98
C VAL A 97 -1.46 3.60 -0.35
N ILE A 98 -1.64 4.75 0.32
CA ILE A 98 -2.89 5.10 0.98
C ILE A 98 -3.34 6.48 0.48
N ILE A 99 -4.50 6.54 -0.17
CA ILE A 99 -5.11 7.76 -0.70
C ILE A 99 -6.57 7.79 -0.26
N GLY A 100 -6.88 8.57 0.77
CA GLY A 100 -8.21 8.57 1.39
C GLY A 100 -8.58 7.18 1.91
N THR A 101 -9.66 6.60 1.39
CA THR A 101 -10.11 5.23 1.69
C THR A 101 -9.49 4.16 0.78
N THR A 102 -8.73 4.57 -0.25
CA THR A 102 -8.07 3.66 -1.18
C THR A 102 -6.75 3.20 -0.61
N VAL A 103 -6.54 1.88 -0.58
CA VAL A 103 -5.31 1.23 -0.14
C VAL A 103 -4.83 0.29 -1.24
N ILE A 104 -3.60 0.51 -1.71
CA ILE A 104 -2.91 -0.38 -2.64
C ILE A 104 -1.76 -1.01 -1.89
N THR A 105 -1.62 -2.32 -1.95
CA THR A 105 -0.48 -3.06 -1.40
C THR A 105 0.06 -4.03 -2.42
N ALA A 106 1.37 -4.19 -2.46
CA ALA A 106 2.01 -5.26 -3.23
C ALA A 106 3.26 -5.76 -2.50
N ASP A 107 3.52 -7.06 -2.63
CA ASP A 107 4.69 -7.76 -2.12
C ASP A 107 5.03 -8.93 -3.07
N GLU A 108 5.97 -9.79 -2.69
CA GLU A 108 6.37 -10.95 -3.51
C GLU A 108 5.23 -11.97 -3.72
N THR A 109 4.23 -12.00 -2.84
CA THR A 109 3.13 -12.97 -2.88
C THR A 109 1.98 -12.51 -3.79
N GLY A 110 1.86 -11.20 -4.00
CA GLY A 110 0.85 -10.65 -4.88
C GLY A 110 0.55 -9.18 -4.64
N PHE A 111 -0.68 -8.79 -5.00
CA PHE A 111 -1.15 -7.41 -4.88
C PHE A 111 -2.60 -7.37 -4.39
N SER A 112 -2.96 -6.24 -3.78
CA SER A 112 -4.33 -5.93 -3.36
C SER A 112 -4.62 -4.46 -3.59
N LEU A 113 -5.73 -4.18 -4.25
CA LEU A 113 -6.32 -2.86 -4.36
C LEU A 113 -7.63 -2.90 -3.59
N LEU A 114 -7.77 -2.01 -2.60
CA LEU A 114 -8.98 -1.85 -1.80
C LEU A 114 -9.46 -0.41 -1.97
N SER A 115 -10.73 -0.23 -2.30
CA SER A 115 -11.41 1.05 -2.27
C SER A 115 -12.70 0.86 -1.50
N ASP A 116 -12.71 1.33 -0.24
CA ASP A 116 -13.78 1.10 0.72
C ASP A 116 -14.13 -0.40 0.87
N LYS A 117 -15.20 -0.87 0.21
CA LYS A 117 -15.70 -2.25 0.25
C LYS A 117 -15.42 -3.06 -1.02
N THR A 118 -14.87 -2.42 -2.04
CA THR A 118 -14.53 -3.05 -3.31
C THR A 118 -13.05 -3.39 -3.32
N SER A 119 -12.71 -4.61 -3.72
CA SER A 119 -11.31 -5.02 -3.83
C SER A 119 -11.01 -5.88 -5.03
N VAL A 120 -9.80 -5.68 -5.56
CA VAL A 120 -9.17 -6.54 -6.55
C VAL A 120 -7.90 -7.09 -5.93
N LYS A 121 -7.76 -8.41 -5.88
CA LYS A 121 -6.57 -9.08 -5.31
C LYS A 121 -6.03 -10.08 -6.30
N GLY A 122 -4.72 -10.07 -6.49
CA GLY A 122 -4.03 -11.03 -7.35
C GLY A 122 -2.90 -11.71 -6.59
N THR A 123 -2.72 -12.99 -6.85
CA THR A 123 -1.55 -13.79 -6.46
C THR A 123 -0.99 -14.45 -7.70
N SER A 124 0.08 -15.24 -7.56
CA SER A 124 0.63 -16.03 -8.67
C SER A 124 -0.34 -17.08 -9.24
N SER A 125 -1.40 -17.45 -8.50
CA SER A 125 -2.31 -18.54 -8.88
C SER A 125 -3.76 -18.11 -9.08
N ALA A 126 -4.16 -16.94 -8.57
CA ALA A 126 -5.57 -16.54 -8.55
C ALA A 126 -5.75 -15.02 -8.62
N LEU A 127 -6.87 -14.61 -9.23
CA LEU A 127 -7.40 -13.26 -9.24
C LEU A 127 -8.80 -13.24 -8.60
N GLU A 128 -9.03 -12.34 -7.66
CA GLU A 128 -10.29 -12.12 -6.98
C GLU A 128 -10.79 -10.69 -7.25
N ILE A 129 -12.05 -10.56 -7.68
CA ILE A 129 -12.77 -9.29 -7.78
C ILE A 129 -14.02 -9.40 -6.92
N LYS A 130 -14.16 -8.51 -5.94
CA LYS A 130 -15.27 -8.56 -4.99
C LYS A 130 -15.71 -7.18 -4.49
N THR A 131 -16.96 -7.15 -4.04
CA THR A 131 -17.52 -6.09 -3.19
C THR A 131 -17.79 -6.67 -1.80
N ALA A 132 -18.45 -5.91 -0.91
CA ALA A 132 -18.86 -6.43 0.40
C ALA A 132 -19.84 -7.61 0.32
N ASN A 133 -20.64 -7.70 -0.75
CA ASN A 133 -21.78 -8.62 -0.80
C ASN A 133 -21.63 -9.74 -1.84
N GLU A 134 -20.67 -9.62 -2.76
CA GLU A 134 -20.62 -10.47 -3.95
C GLU A 134 -19.19 -10.57 -4.49
N ASN A 135 -18.87 -11.67 -5.16
CA ASN A 135 -17.61 -11.84 -5.88
C ASN A 135 -17.85 -12.42 -7.29
N LEU A 136 -16.90 -12.19 -8.20
CA LEU A 136 -17.06 -12.63 -9.59
C LEU A 136 -17.14 -14.15 -9.71
N LYS A 137 -16.41 -14.90 -8.87
CA LYS A 137 -16.38 -16.36 -8.91
C LYS A 137 -17.75 -16.96 -8.56
N SER A 138 -18.47 -16.45 -7.55
CA SER A 138 -19.83 -16.94 -7.23
C SER A 138 -20.79 -16.70 -8.37
N ILE A 139 -20.80 -15.50 -8.97
CA ILE A 139 -21.68 -15.19 -10.11
C ILE A 139 -21.40 -16.14 -11.28
N LEU A 140 -20.13 -16.40 -11.59
CA LEU A 140 -19.76 -17.31 -12.68
C LEU A 140 -20.12 -18.77 -12.36
N ALA A 141 -19.97 -19.22 -11.11
CA ALA A 141 -20.40 -20.54 -10.69
C ALA A 141 -21.93 -20.71 -10.83
N ASP A 142 -22.70 -19.75 -10.32
CA ASP A 142 -24.17 -19.75 -10.44
C ASP A 142 -24.62 -19.70 -11.91
N MET A 143 -23.87 -19.02 -12.78
CA MET A 143 -24.10 -19.03 -14.22
C MET A 143 -23.89 -20.40 -14.85
N LEU A 144 -22.82 -21.11 -14.48
CA LEU A 144 -22.57 -22.48 -14.95
C LEU A 144 -23.64 -23.45 -14.46
N ASP A 145 -24.08 -23.31 -13.22
CA ASP A 145 -25.16 -24.11 -12.64
C ASP A 145 -26.48 -23.85 -13.36
N ALA A 146 -26.84 -22.58 -13.60
CA ALA A 146 -28.03 -22.21 -14.36
C ALA A 146 -28.01 -22.75 -15.80
N ILE A 147 -26.84 -22.72 -16.47
CA ILE A 147 -26.66 -23.32 -17.79
C ILE A 147 -26.88 -24.84 -17.74
N SER A 148 -26.34 -25.50 -16.72
CA SER A 148 -26.46 -26.96 -16.56
C SER A 148 -27.90 -27.43 -16.29
N GLN A 149 -28.76 -26.52 -15.82
CA GLN A 149 -30.18 -26.78 -15.55
C GLN A 149 -31.13 -26.33 -16.67
N ILE A 150 -30.61 -25.86 -17.82
CA ILE A 150 -31.46 -25.40 -18.92
C ILE A 150 -32.41 -26.53 -19.35
N THR A 151 -33.70 -26.26 -19.18
CA THR A 151 -34.79 -27.07 -19.70
C THR A 151 -35.67 -26.18 -20.55
N VAL A 152 -36.06 -26.68 -21.72
CA VAL A 152 -36.94 -25.97 -22.67
C VAL A 152 -38.15 -26.84 -22.98
N THR A 153 -39.31 -26.21 -23.14
CA THR A 153 -40.49 -26.90 -23.62
C THR A 153 -40.35 -27.18 -25.12
N THR A 154 -40.61 -28.42 -25.54
CA THR A 154 -40.56 -28.82 -26.95
C THR A 154 -41.96 -29.18 -27.46
N GLY A 155 -42.39 -28.50 -28.52
CA GLY A 155 -43.56 -28.87 -29.34
C GLY A 155 -43.12 -29.25 -30.76
N VAL A 156 -44.04 -29.31 -31.73
CA VAL A 156 -43.66 -29.32 -33.15
C VAL A 156 -43.19 -27.92 -33.56
N GLY A 157 -41.88 -27.68 -33.54
CA GLY A 157 -41.26 -26.38 -33.87
C GLY A 157 -39.95 -26.12 -33.12
N PRO A 158 -39.40 -24.89 -33.20
CA PRO A 158 -38.20 -24.49 -32.47
C PRO A 158 -38.40 -24.60 -30.95
N SER A 159 -37.31 -24.86 -30.21
CA SER A 159 -37.33 -24.88 -28.75
C SER A 159 -37.84 -23.57 -28.15
N GLY A 160 -38.67 -23.65 -27.12
CA GLY A 160 -39.13 -22.50 -26.36
C GLY A 160 -38.03 -21.85 -25.49
N THR A 161 -38.38 -20.76 -24.80
CA THR A 161 -37.50 -20.10 -23.82
C THR A 161 -37.13 -21.05 -22.69
N PRO A 162 -35.90 -21.00 -22.14
CA PRO A 162 -35.53 -21.76 -20.95
C PRO A 162 -36.49 -21.50 -19.78
N VAL A 163 -36.93 -22.57 -19.13
CA VAL A 163 -37.82 -22.52 -17.96
C VAL A 163 -37.18 -21.70 -16.82
N ASN A 164 -35.85 -21.72 -16.71
CA ASN A 164 -35.08 -21.00 -15.71
C ASN A 164 -34.58 -19.61 -16.16
N VAL A 165 -35.26 -18.94 -17.09
CA VAL A 165 -34.89 -17.59 -17.58
C VAL A 165 -34.77 -16.53 -16.47
N MET A 166 -35.49 -16.71 -15.36
CA MET A 166 -35.41 -15.81 -14.19
C MET A 166 -34.02 -15.87 -13.52
N ASP A 167 -33.38 -17.04 -13.49
CA ASP A 167 -32.03 -17.19 -12.92
C ASP A 167 -31.02 -16.38 -13.73
N PHE A 168 -31.09 -16.47 -15.06
CA PHE A 168 -30.24 -15.68 -15.96
C PHE A 168 -30.46 -14.17 -15.80
N THR A 169 -31.69 -13.74 -15.57
CA THR A 169 -32.01 -12.32 -15.34
C THR A 169 -31.42 -11.83 -14.01
N SER A 170 -31.49 -12.65 -12.96
CA SER A 170 -30.88 -12.37 -11.66
C SER A 170 -29.35 -12.32 -11.75
N ILE A 171 -28.73 -13.32 -12.38
CA ILE A 171 -27.28 -13.40 -12.60
C ILE A 171 -26.78 -12.18 -13.38
N LYS A 172 -27.47 -11.78 -14.45
CA LYS A 172 -27.13 -10.58 -15.23
C LYS A 172 -27.18 -9.31 -14.37
N THR A 173 -28.18 -9.18 -13.51
CA THR A 173 -28.31 -8.03 -12.59
C THR A 173 -27.15 -8.00 -11.59
N ARG A 174 -26.82 -9.15 -10.99
CA ARG A 174 -25.69 -9.30 -10.07
C ARG A 174 -24.36 -8.96 -10.74
N LEU A 175 -24.15 -9.43 -11.98
CA LEU A 175 -22.95 -9.14 -12.76
C LEU A 175 -22.81 -7.64 -13.03
N ASN A 176 -23.88 -6.96 -13.45
CA ASN A 176 -23.87 -5.50 -13.68
C ASN A 176 -23.62 -4.69 -12.40
N ASN A 177 -24.11 -5.19 -11.25
CA ASN A 177 -23.84 -4.54 -9.96
C ASN A 177 -22.40 -4.72 -9.50
N LEU A 178 -21.74 -5.81 -9.91
CA LEU A 178 -20.34 -6.07 -9.59
C LEU A 178 -19.38 -5.37 -10.57
N LEU A 179 -19.72 -5.36 -11.86
CA LEU A 179 -18.93 -4.86 -12.98
C LEU A 179 -19.74 -3.79 -13.73
N SER A 180 -19.52 -2.52 -13.39
CA SER A 180 -20.21 -1.35 -13.98
C SER A 180 -19.40 -0.68 -15.07
#